data_AF-A0A816MSG6-F1
#
_entry.id   AF-A0A816MSG6-F1
#
_cell.length_a   1.000
_cell.length_b   1.000
_cell.length_c   1.000
_cell.angle_alpha   90.00
_cell.angle_beta   90.00
_cell.angle_gamma   90.00
#
_symmetry.space_group_name_H-M   'P 1'
#
loop_
_entity.id
_entity.type
_entity.pdbx_description
1 polymer ?
#
loop_
_entity_poly.entity_id
_entity_poly.type
_entity_poly.pdbx_seq_one_letter_code
_entity_poly.pdbx_strand_id
1 'polypeptide(L)'
;MTLQYAFITICFLNDIFIIILDNNSIQRLFTRIIPSNSFDLFWTVWNLGKATFRERRLIVIDSIFMHHPQATVIILSPSLNCINLFASYRSHGYQIYCVHISFERSIEWKRYLNFPSKEFLTHLNASSHTNSYLHMNNYVNVMYLYLYGETHIDIDVIILQPLSAYAFIELDRLDSGNDCSWCLKNRSGLCMATIIRSKI
;
A
#
# COMPACT_ATOMS: atom_id res chain seq x y z
N MET A 1 -28.99 23.37 2.83
CA MET A 1 -27.75 24.18 2.82
C MET A 1 -27.29 24.26 4.27
N THR A 2 -26.46 23.31 4.68
CA THR A 2 -26.04 23.14 6.08
C THR A 2 -24.52 23.19 6.08
N LEU A 3 -23.97 24.27 6.62
CA LEU A 3 -22.54 24.44 6.87
C LEU A 3 -22.09 23.34 7.84
N GLN A 4 -21.35 22.37 7.32
CA GLN A 4 -20.67 21.36 8.14
C GLN A 4 -19.31 21.95 8.52
N TYR A 5 -19.22 22.44 9.76
CA TYR A 5 -18.00 22.98 10.31
C TYR A 5 -16.92 21.87 10.38
N ALA A 6 -15.81 22.07 9.68
CA ALA A 6 -14.63 21.22 9.79
C ALA A 6 -13.83 21.66 11.02
N PHE A 7 -13.73 20.78 12.02
CA PHE A 7 -12.77 20.96 13.10
C PHE A 7 -11.40 20.48 12.61
N ILE A 8 -10.54 21.45 12.30
CA ILE A 8 -9.11 21.24 12.10
C ILE A 8 -8.44 21.48 13.46
N THR A 9 -8.14 20.43 14.21
CA THR A 9 -7.23 20.55 15.36
C THR A 9 -5.81 20.35 14.85
N ILE A 10 -5.12 21.44 14.51
CA ILE A 10 -3.68 21.43 14.28
C ILE A 10 -3.02 21.77 15.61
N CYS A 11 -2.52 20.75 16.32
CA CYS A 11 -1.60 20.95 17.41
C CYS A 11 -0.17 21.03 16.85
N PHE A 12 0.43 22.22 16.85
CA PHE A 12 1.85 22.38 16.60
C PHE A 12 2.62 22.09 17.89
N LEU A 13 3.20 20.90 18.00
CA LEU A 13 4.27 20.60 18.95
C LEU A 13 5.08 19.40 18.42
N ASN A 14 6.32 19.65 17.98
CA ASN A 14 7.41 18.69 17.76
C ASN A 14 7.15 17.54 16.75
N ASP A 15 7.07 17.86 15.46
CA ASP A 15 7.30 16.92 14.34
C ASP A 15 6.55 15.56 14.34
N ILE A 16 5.28 15.55 14.78
CA ILE A 16 4.44 14.34 14.77
C ILE A 16 3.15 14.59 13.97
N PHE A 17 2.96 13.86 12.87
CA PHE A 17 1.75 13.90 12.04
C PHE A 17 0.84 12.69 12.30
N ILE A 18 -0.18 12.84 13.14
CA ILE A 18 -1.33 11.92 13.14
C ILE A 18 -2.47 12.63 12.43
N ILE A 19 -2.78 12.23 11.19
CA ILE A 19 -3.83 12.88 10.41
C ILE A 19 -5.07 11.99 10.35
N ILE A 20 -6.14 12.43 11.01
CA ILE A 20 -7.49 11.93 10.78
C ILE A 20 -8.06 12.79 9.66
N LEU A 21 -8.19 12.20 8.47
CA LEU A 21 -8.52 12.92 7.24
C LEU A 21 -10.01 12.73 6.91
N ASP A 22 -10.69 13.81 6.55
CA ASP A 22 -11.96 13.72 5.81
C ASP A 22 -11.67 13.44 4.31
N ASN A 23 -12.72 13.18 3.52
CA ASN A 23 -12.54 12.79 2.12
C ASN A 23 -11.82 13.87 1.26
N ASN A 24 -12.07 15.15 1.56
CA ASN A 24 -11.39 16.27 0.87
C ASN A 24 -9.91 16.37 1.27
N SER A 25 -9.59 16.11 2.53
CA SER A 25 -8.24 16.14 3.07
C SER A 25 -7.41 14.96 2.57
N ILE A 26 -8.04 13.81 2.32
CA ILE A 26 -7.41 12.67 1.65
C ILE A 26 -7.08 12.98 0.21
N GLN A 27 -8.01 13.58 -0.52
CA GLN A 27 -7.75 13.96 -1.89
C GLN A 27 -6.60 14.99 -1.95
N ARG A 28 -6.52 15.91 -0.97
CA ARG A 28 -5.38 16.81 -0.79
C ARG A 28 -4.08 16.10 -0.40
N LEU A 29 -4.14 15.06 0.42
CA LEU A 29 -2.97 14.25 0.77
C LEU A 29 -2.44 13.56 -0.49
N PHE A 30 -3.30 12.80 -1.19
CA PHE A 30 -2.90 12.06 -2.38
C PHE A 30 -2.41 12.98 -3.50
N THR A 31 -3.02 14.14 -3.72
CA THR A 31 -2.50 15.13 -4.70
C THR A 31 -1.14 15.71 -4.34
N ARG A 32 -0.71 15.64 -3.07
CA ARG A 32 0.63 16.10 -2.64
C ARG A 32 1.68 15.00 -2.70
N ILE A 33 1.29 13.76 -2.39
CA ILE A 33 2.26 12.65 -2.28
C ILE A 33 2.37 11.84 -3.56
N ILE A 34 1.33 11.80 -4.41
CA ILE A 34 1.39 11.09 -5.69
C ILE A 34 2.30 11.90 -6.64
N PRO A 35 3.37 11.29 -7.16
CA PRO A 35 4.29 11.96 -8.07
C PRO A 35 3.61 12.28 -9.40
N SER A 36 4.04 13.36 -10.04
CA SER A 36 3.59 13.72 -11.40
C SER A 36 4.07 12.71 -12.45
N ASN A 37 5.23 12.07 -12.20
CA ASN A 37 5.65 10.88 -12.92
C ASN A 37 5.11 9.67 -12.18
N SER A 38 4.02 9.12 -12.68
CA SER A 38 3.33 8.03 -12.03
C SER A 38 4.17 6.74 -12.04
N PHE A 39 5.15 6.58 -12.95
CA PHE A 39 5.93 5.35 -13.08
C PHE A 39 6.73 4.91 -11.83
N ASP A 40 6.90 5.82 -10.88
CA ASP A 40 7.62 5.60 -9.63
C ASP A 40 6.67 5.45 -8.42
N LEU A 41 5.36 5.30 -8.64
CA LEU A 41 4.40 5.10 -7.54
C LEU A 41 4.20 3.60 -7.23
N PHE A 42 4.44 3.27 -5.96
CA PHE A 42 4.30 1.93 -5.41
C PHE A 42 3.27 1.91 -4.27
N TRP A 43 2.27 1.06 -4.40
CA TRP A 43 1.27 0.77 -3.39
C TRP A 43 1.58 -0.56 -2.73
N THR A 44 1.40 -0.63 -1.42
CA THR A 44 1.47 -1.88 -0.68
C THR A 44 0.56 -1.80 0.54
N VAL A 45 0.15 -2.96 1.06
CA VAL A 45 -0.82 -3.01 2.16
C VAL A 45 -0.33 -3.91 3.28
N TRP A 46 -0.51 -3.43 4.52
CA TRP A 46 -0.17 -4.17 5.72
C TRP A 46 -1.31 -4.13 6.73
N ASN A 47 -2.08 -5.21 6.79
CA ASN A 47 -3.26 -5.31 7.64
C ASN A 47 -3.02 -6.02 8.99
N LEU A 48 -1.79 -6.44 9.27
CA LEU A 48 -1.44 -7.08 10.55
C LEU A 48 -0.96 -6.03 11.56
N GLY A 49 -0.82 -6.42 12.83
CA GLY A 49 -0.30 -5.53 13.87
C GLY A 49 1.15 -5.09 13.63
N LYS A 50 1.55 -3.93 14.17
CA LYS A 50 2.92 -3.40 14.06
C LYS A 50 4.00 -4.41 14.49
N ALA A 51 3.74 -5.23 15.52
CA ALA A 51 4.70 -6.19 16.05
C ALA A 51 5.09 -7.30 15.05
N THR A 52 4.28 -7.55 14.03
CA THR A 52 4.58 -8.53 12.98
C THR A 52 5.31 -7.90 11.79
N PHE A 53 5.41 -6.56 11.74
CA PHE A 53 6.17 -5.83 10.73
C PHE A 53 7.65 -5.87 11.09
N ARG A 54 8.33 -6.93 10.64
CA ARG A 54 9.73 -7.22 10.94
C ARG A 54 10.65 -6.86 9.77
N GLU A 55 11.96 -6.97 10.00
CA GLU A 55 13.05 -6.63 9.07
C GLU A 55 12.85 -7.11 7.64
N ARG A 56 12.29 -8.31 7.42
CA ARG A 56 11.99 -8.81 6.06
C ARG A 56 11.16 -7.82 5.22
N ARG A 57 10.25 -7.05 5.84
CA ARG A 57 9.43 -6.05 5.15
C ARG A 57 10.24 -4.82 4.77
N LEU A 58 11.23 -4.46 5.59
CA LEU A 58 12.17 -3.38 5.27
C LEU A 58 13.04 -3.75 4.07
N ILE A 59 13.52 -5.00 3.99
CA ILE A 59 14.27 -5.49 2.82
C ILE A 59 13.45 -5.37 1.52
N VAL A 60 12.14 -5.63 1.58
CA VAL A 60 11.25 -5.44 0.44
C VAL A 60 11.21 -3.97 0.02
N ILE A 61 11.06 -3.04 0.98
CA ILE A 61 11.10 -1.61 0.72
C ILE A 61 12.46 -1.17 0.13
N ASP A 62 13.57 -1.69 0.66
CA ASP A 62 14.91 -1.40 0.16
C ASP A 62 15.07 -1.85 -1.29
N SER A 63 14.53 -3.02 -1.63
CA SER A 63 14.57 -3.55 -3.00
C SER A 63 13.83 -2.64 -4.00
N ILE A 64 12.73 -2.00 -3.58
CA ILE A 64 12.04 -1.00 -4.39
C ILE A 64 12.98 0.16 -4.67
N PHE A 65 13.55 0.78 -3.63
CA PHE A 65 14.41 1.96 -3.79
C PHE A 65 15.74 1.67 -4.50
N MET A 66 16.26 0.44 -4.40
CA MET A 66 17.46 0.02 -5.12
C MET A 66 17.25 0.02 -6.64
N HIS A 67 16.07 -0.37 -7.09
CA HIS A 67 15.73 -0.45 -8.52
C HIS A 67 14.94 0.75 -9.05
N HIS A 68 14.27 1.48 -8.16
CA HIS A 68 13.48 2.68 -8.43
C HIS A 68 13.83 3.77 -7.40
N PRO A 69 14.99 4.46 -7.54
CA PRO A 69 15.47 5.40 -6.53
C PRO A 69 14.56 6.61 -6.31
N GLN A 70 13.72 6.94 -7.30
CA GLN A 70 12.75 8.03 -7.22
C GLN A 70 11.35 7.55 -6.79
N ALA A 71 11.23 6.30 -6.34
CA ALA A 71 9.97 5.72 -5.93
C ALA A 71 9.27 6.54 -4.85
N THR A 72 7.97 6.74 -5.00
CA THR A 72 7.05 7.04 -3.90
C THR A 72 6.41 5.74 -3.45
N VAL A 73 6.67 5.31 -2.22
CA VAL A 73 6.04 4.13 -1.62
C VAL A 73 4.93 4.55 -0.68
N ILE A 74 3.71 4.07 -0.91
CA ILE A 74 2.54 4.30 -0.08
C ILE A 74 2.10 2.97 0.54
N ILE A 75 2.21 2.88 1.87
CA ILE A 75 1.78 1.73 2.66
C ILE A 75 0.41 2.01 3.25
N LEU A 76 -0.60 1.27 2.82
CA LEU A 76 -1.94 1.35 3.39
C LEU A 76 -2.00 0.39 4.59
N SER A 77 -2.29 0.91 5.79
CA SER A 77 -2.29 0.06 6.99
C SER A 77 -3.17 0.63 8.10
N PRO A 78 -4.00 -0.20 8.77
CA PRO A 78 -4.73 0.25 9.96
C PRO A 78 -3.86 0.40 11.21
N SER A 79 -2.63 -0.15 11.23
CA SER A 79 -1.88 -0.33 12.48
C SER A 79 -0.46 0.25 12.45
N LEU A 80 0.10 0.52 11.27
CA LEU A 80 1.46 1.03 11.17
C LEU A 80 1.53 2.52 11.45
N ASN A 81 2.29 2.87 12.48
CA ASN A 81 2.76 4.23 12.69
C ASN A 81 4.12 4.41 11.99
N CYS A 82 4.09 5.14 10.89
CA CYS A 82 5.22 5.29 10.00
C CYS A 82 6.13 6.48 10.29
N ILE A 83 5.74 7.33 11.24
CA ILE A 83 6.55 8.48 11.64
C ILE A 83 7.91 7.96 12.14
N ASN A 84 7.89 7.08 13.14
CA ASN A 84 9.12 6.58 13.73
C ASN A 84 9.72 5.43 12.92
N LEU A 85 8.87 4.58 12.32
CA LEU A 85 9.32 3.41 11.57
C LEU A 85 10.18 3.78 10.37
N PHE A 86 9.82 4.86 9.66
CA PHE A 86 10.52 5.30 8.45
C PHE A 86 11.19 6.67 8.62
N ALA A 87 11.48 7.10 9.85
CA ALA A 87 12.19 8.36 10.10
C ALA A 87 13.56 8.38 9.40
N SER A 88 14.34 7.30 9.55
CA SER A 88 15.64 7.16 8.89
C SER A 88 15.52 7.18 7.37
N TYR A 89 14.53 6.49 6.79
CA TYR A 89 14.33 6.53 5.34
C TYR A 89 14.09 7.96 4.85
N ARG A 90 13.19 8.68 5.52
CA ARG A 90 12.84 10.06 5.14
C ARG A 90 14.00 11.03 5.33
N SER A 91 14.87 10.84 6.34
CA SER A 91 16.07 11.68 6.51
C SER A 91 17.09 11.51 5.38
N HIS A 92 17.04 10.39 4.65
CA HIS A 92 17.86 10.14 3.47
C HIS A 92 17.16 10.49 2.16
N GLY A 93 16.00 11.15 2.22
CA GLY A 93 15.26 11.62 1.05
C GLY A 93 14.32 10.60 0.41
N TYR A 94 14.18 9.40 0.98
CA TYR A 94 13.23 8.41 0.48
C TYR A 94 11.78 8.85 0.71
N GLN A 95 10.96 8.72 -0.33
CA GLN A 95 9.55 9.11 -0.31
C GLN A 95 8.70 7.91 0.12
N ILE A 96 8.49 7.78 1.42
CA ILE A 96 7.67 6.71 2.00
C ILE A 96 6.59 7.29 2.91
N TYR A 97 5.35 6.88 2.64
CA TYR A 97 4.17 7.36 3.32
C TYR A 97 3.35 6.18 3.82
N CYS A 98 2.67 6.38 4.95
CA CYS A 98 1.64 5.44 5.36
C CYS A 98 0.32 6.15 5.52
N VAL A 99 -0.71 5.50 5.01
CA VAL A 99 -2.09 5.98 5.08
C VAL A 99 -2.88 5.01 5.93
N HIS A 100 -3.49 5.54 6.98
CA HIS A 100 -4.30 4.73 7.86
C HIS A 100 -5.61 4.33 7.16
N ILE A 101 -5.70 3.08 6.69
CA ILE A 101 -6.91 2.53 6.06
C ILE A 101 -7.55 1.46 6.93
N SER A 102 -8.88 1.48 7.04
CA SER A 102 -9.69 0.45 7.68
C SER A 102 -11.01 0.30 6.92
N PHE A 103 -11.80 -0.74 7.20
CA PHE A 103 -13.11 -0.90 6.57
C PHE A 103 -14.00 0.34 6.81
N GLU A 104 -14.04 0.83 8.04
CA GLU A 104 -14.80 2.01 8.43
C GLU A 104 -14.36 3.24 7.63
N ARG A 105 -13.04 3.46 7.55
CA ARG A 105 -12.48 4.60 6.81
C ARG A 105 -12.74 4.49 5.31
N SER A 106 -12.62 3.30 4.72
CA SER A 106 -12.98 3.10 3.32
C SER A 106 -14.44 3.45 3.04
N ILE A 107 -15.36 3.10 3.94
CA ILE A 107 -16.78 3.44 3.81
C ILE A 107 -17.00 4.95 4.02
N GLU A 108 -16.42 5.53 5.07
CA GLU A 108 -16.51 6.96 5.41
C GLU A 108 -16.01 7.85 4.26
N TRP A 109 -14.88 7.47 3.67
CA TRP A 109 -14.26 8.18 2.55
C TRP A 109 -14.88 7.87 1.19
N LYS A 110 -15.99 7.13 1.18
CA LYS A 110 -16.69 6.70 -0.04
C LYS A 110 -15.76 6.01 -1.04
N ARG A 111 -14.79 5.23 -0.54
CA ARG A 111 -13.85 4.45 -1.34
C ARG A 111 -14.48 3.11 -1.69
N TYR A 112 -15.59 3.19 -2.40
CA TYR A 112 -16.30 2.06 -2.95
C TYR A 112 -16.80 2.37 -4.36
N LEU A 113 -16.84 1.35 -5.22
CA LEU A 113 -17.15 1.52 -6.65
C LEU A 113 -18.64 1.76 -6.90
N ASN A 114 -19.50 1.11 -6.12
CA ASN A 114 -20.96 1.17 -6.24
C ASN A 114 -21.63 0.73 -4.93
N PHE A 115 -22.97 0.81 -4.88
CA PHE A 115 -23.76 0.42 -3.71
C PHE A 115 -23.51 -1.04 -3.27
N PRO A 116 -23.51 -2.06 -4.17
CA PRO A 116 -23.14 -3.42 -3.80
C PRO A 116 -21.76 -3.55 -3.13
N SER A 117 -20.75 -2.85 -3.64
CA SER A 117 -19.41 -2.89 -3.04
C SER A 117 -19.35 -2.24 -1.65
N LYS A 118 -20.22 -1.25 -1.38
CA LYS A 118 -20.38 -0.66 -0.05
C LYS A 118 -21.02 -1.65 0.93
N GLU A 119 -22.06 -2.35 0.49
CA GLU A 119 -22.70 -3.41 1.30
C GLU A 119 -21.70 -4.52 1.61
N PHE A 120 -20.95 -4.98 0.60
CA PHE A 120 -19.89 -5.98 0.78
C PHE A 120 -18.87 -5.57 1.86
N LEU A 121 -18.36 -4.34 1.81
CA LEU A 121 -17.44 -3.83 2.83
C LEU A 121 -18.09 -3.77 4.23
N THR A 122 -19.35 -3.37 4.30
CA THR A 122 -20.09 -3.25 5.57
C THR A 122 -20.30 -4.62 6.21
N HIS A 123 -20.68 -5.63 5.41
CA HIS A 123 -20.84 -6.99 5.87
C HIS A 123 -19.53 -7.64 6.28
N LEU A 124 -18.45 -7.44 5.52
CA LEU A 124 -17.13 -7.94 5.89
C LEU A 124 -16.66 -7.34 7.22
N ASN A 125 -16.89 -6.04 7.44
CA ASN A 125 -16.52 -5.39 8.68
C ASN A 125 -17.28 -5.93 9.89
N ALA A 126 -18.58 -6.21 9.71
CA ALA A 126 -19.43 -6.77 10.76
C ALA A 126 -19.15 -8.27 11.03
N SER A 127 -18.50 -8.95 10.09
CA SER A 127 -18.23 -10.39 10.21
C SER A 127 -17.00 -10.67 11.07
N SER A 128 -17.10 -11.64 11.99
CA SER A 128 -15.95 -12.19 12.71
C SER A 128 -15.18 -13.22 11.88
N HIS A 129 -15.29 -13.16 10.54
CA HIS A 129 -14.63 -14.14 9.67
C HIS A 129 -13.12 -14.05 9.86
N THR A 130 -12.50 -15.21 10.05
CA THR A 130 -11.06 -15.36 10.28
C THR A 130 -10.19 -14.83 9.14
N ASN A 131 -10.77 -14.51 7.97
CA ASN A 131 -10.04 -14.05 6.78
C ASN A 131 -10.44 -12.63 6.32
N SER A 132 -11.19 -11.87 7.13
CA SER A 132 -11.64 -10.52 6.75
C SER A 132 -10.49 -9.59 6.32
N TYR A 133 -9.33 -9.72 6.96
CA TYR A 133 -8.12 -8.95 6.62
C TYR A 133 -7.55 -9.26 5.22
N LEU A 134 -7.71 -10.49 4.71
CA LEU A 134 -7.29 -10.88 3.36
C LEU A 134 -8.20 -10.23 2.32
N HIS A 135 -9.52 -10.29 2.54
CA HIS A 135 -10.49 -9.64 1.68
C HIS A 135 -10.31 -8.12 1.67
N MET A 136 -9.98 -7.52 2.82
CA MET A 136 -9.63 -6.11 2.91
C MET A 136 -8.41 -5.77 2.06
N ASN A 137 -7.35 -6.58 2.14
CA ASN A 137 -6.13 -6.40 1.35
C ASN A 137 -6.49 -6.35 -0.13
N ASN A 138 -7.17 -7.38 -0.64
CA ASN A 138 -7.53 -7.48 -2.05
C ASN A 138 -8.42 -6.32 -2.50
N TYR A 139 -9.39 -5.93 -1.67
CA TYR A 139 -10.27 -4.82 -1.99
C TYR A 139 -9.51 -3.50 -2.08
N VAL A 140 -8.71 -3.19 -1.07
CA VAL A 140 -7.92 -1.95 -1.00
C VAL A 140 -6.94 -1.89 -2.17
N ASN A 141 -6.24 -2.99 -2.46
CA ASN A 141 -5.30 -3.08 -3.58
C ASN A 141 -5.99 -2.67 -4.89
N VAL A 142 -7.11 -3.33 -5.21
CA VAL A 142 -7.86 -3.05 -6.45
C VAL A 142 -8.42 -1.64 -6.46
N MET A 143 -8.98 -1.16 -5.35
CA MET A 143 -9.59 0.16 -5.29
C MET A 143 -8.58 1.29 -5.51
N TYR A 144 -7.40 1.21 -4.88
CA TYR A 144 -6.38 2.26 -5.00
C TYR A 144 -5.68 2.22 -6.36
N LEU A 145 -5.42 1.02 -6.90
CA LEU A 145 -4.98 0.87 -8.28
C LEU A 145 -6.00 1.43 -9.28
N TYR A 146 -7.29 1.22 -9.04
CA TYR A 146 -8.35 1.75 -9.91
C TYR A 146 -8.44 3.28 -9.85
N LEU A 147 -8.20 3.88 -8.69
CA LEU A 147 -8.32 5.32 -8.48
C LEU A 147 -7.07 6.11 -8.87
N TYR A 148 -5.89 5.51 -8.68
CA TYR A 148 -4.61 6.22 -8.79
C TYR A 148 -3.59 5.54 -9.70
N GLY A 149 -3.85 4.31 -10.13
CA GLY A 149 -2.99 3.57 -11.04
C GLY A 149 -1.69 3.07 -10.38
N GLU A 150 -0.75 2.77 -11.26
CA GLU A 150 0.65 2.40 -11.00
C GLU A 150 0.83 1.04 -10.39
N THR A 151 1.84 0.83 -9.56
CA THR A 151 2.30 -0.51 -9.19
C THR A 151 1.84 -0.86 -7.78
N HIS A 152 1.03 -1.89 -7.64
CA HIS A 152 0.84 -2.59 -6.37
C HIS A 152 1.89 -3.67 -6.24
N ILE A 153 2.49 -3.80 -5.06
CA ILE A 153 3.41 -4.87 -4.70
C ILE A 153 3.06 -5.41 -3.31
N ASP A 154 2.97 -6.73 -3.19
CA ASP A 154 2.86 -7.36 -1.90
C ASP A 154 4.15 -7.17 -1.07
N ILE A 155 4.00 -6.79 0.20
CA ILE A 155 5.10 -6.41 1.10
C ILE A 155 6.00 -7.59 1.53
N ASP A 156 5.83 -8.76 0.93
CA ASP A 156 6.69 -9.94 1.09
C ASP A 156 7.40 -10.36 -0.21
N VAL A 157 7.26 -9.55 -1.26
CA VAL A 157 7.89 -9.72 -2.59
C VAL A 157 9.10 -8.82 -2.74
N ILE A 158 10.24 -9.40 -3.07
CA ILE A 158 11.49 -8.66 -3.30
C ILE A 158 11.61 -8.36 -4.80
N ILE A 159 11.94 -7.11 -5.14
CA ILE A 159 12.26 -6.71 -6.50
C ILE A 159 13.74 -7.04 -6.78
N LEU A 160 14.00 -7.80 -7.86
CA LEU A 160 15.36 -8.22 -8.24
C LEU A 160 15.92 -7.43 -9.42
N GLN A 161 15.06 -6.71 -10.12
CA GLN A 161 15.41 -5.92 -11.29
C GLN A 161 14.39 -4.78 -11.47
N PRO A 162 14.75 -3.68 -12.15
CA PRO A 162 13.81 -2.61 -12.44
C PRO A 162 12.56 -3.13 -13.18
N LEU A 163 11.39 -2.69 -12.72
CA LEU A 163 10.12 -3.02 -13.36
C LEU A 163 9.98 -2.22 -14.66
N SER A 164 9.71 -2.91 -15.76
CA SER A 164 9.45 -2.25 -17.04
C SER A 164 8.10 -1.53 -17.05
N ALA A 165 7.85 -0.72 -18.07
CA ALA A 165 6.59 -0.01 -18.26
C ALA A 165 5.36 -0.94 -18.40
N TYR A 166 5.58 -2.23 -18.61
CA TYR A 166 4.55 -3.27 -18.70
C TYR A 166 4.84 -4.31 -17.62
N ALA A 167 4.15 -4.25 -16.47
CA ALA A 167 4.29 -5.26 -15.42
C ALA A 167 3.00 -6.09 -15.30
N PHE A 168 3.18 -7.39 -15.50
CA PHE A 168 2.18 -8.45 -15.61
C PHE A 168 1.61 -8.87 -14.25
N ILE A 169 0.38 -9.37 -14.29
CA ILE A 169 -0.27 -10.13 -13.22
C ILE A 169 0.46 -11.48 -13.09
N GLU A 170 0.91 -11.82 -11.88
CA GLU A 170 1.33 -13.18 -11.47
C GLU A 170 2.43 -13.86 -12.33
N LEU A 171 3.49 -13.14 -12.70
CA LEU A 171 4.61 -13.74 -13.44
C LEU A 171 5.85 -13.99 -12.54
N ASP A 172 5.97 -15.20 -12.02
CA ASP A 172 7.26 -15.73 -11.55
C ASP A 172 8.10 -16.14 -12.76
N ARG A 173 9.23 -15.44 -12.99
CA ARG A 173 10.24 -15.87 -13.98
C ARG A 173 11.28 -16.75 -13.30
N LEU A 174 11.16 -18.06 -13.51
CA LEU A 174 12.26 -19.00 -13.29
C LEU A 174 13.06 -19.09 -14.59
N ASP A 175 14.14 -18.33 -14.70
CA ASP A 175 15.09 -18.56 -15.79
C ASP A 175 15.75 -19.92 -15.56
N SER A 176 15.42 -20.89 -16.42
CA SER A 176 16.06 -22.20 -16.44
C SER A 176 17.54 -22.01 -16.80
N GLY A 177 18.40 -21.83 -15.81
CA GLY A 177 19.81 -21.62 -16.10
C GLY A 177 20.77 -21.44 -14.95
N ASN A 178 20.34 -21.05 -13.73
CA ASN A 178 21.30 -20.87 -12.64
C ASN A 178 20.81 -21.41 -11.31
N ASP A 179 21.77 -22.00 -10.61
CA ASP A 179 21.67 -22.59 -9.28
C ASP A 179 21.48 -21.49 -8.24
N CYS A 180 20.29 -20.88 -8.28
CA CYS A 180 19.86 -19.83 -7.38
C CYS A 180 19.78 -20.39 -5.96
N SER A 181 20.64 -19.91 -5.07
CA SER A 181 20.79 -20.42 -3.69
C SER A 181 19.55 -20.18 -2.81
N TRP A 182 18.73 -19.20 -3.17
CA TRP A 182 17.53 -18.77 -2.42
C TRP A 182 16.22 -19.14 -3.12
N CYS A 183 16.27 -19.67 -4.35
CA CYS A 183 15.10 -20.18 -5.02
C CYS A 183 14.63 -21.44 -4.29
N LEU A 184 13.32 -21.68 -4.28
CA LEU A 184 12.75 -22.90 -3.70
C LEU A 184 13.21 -24.13 -4.50
N LYS A 185 14.38 -24.66 -4.16
CA LYS A 185 14.86 -25.94 -4.68
C LYS A 185 13.85 -27.02 -4.25
N ASN A 186 13.42 -27.87 -5.18
CA ASN A 186 12.55 -29.03 -4.92
C ASN A 186 11.13 -28.75 -4.40
N ARG A 187 10.48 -27.65 -4.79
CA ARG A 187 9.00 -27.58 -4.72
C ARG A 187 8.42 -27.26 -6.09
N SER A 188 7.59 -28.17 -6.60
CA SER A 188 6.64 -27.88 -7.67
C SER A 188 5.40 -27.22 -7.05
N GLY A 189 5.18 -25.95 -7.34
CA GLY A 189 4.00 -25.19 -6.93
C GLY A 189 4.09 -23.74 -7.38
N LEU A 190 2.96 -23.13 -7.76
CA LEU A 190 2.86 -21.70 -8.00
C LEU A 190 3.07 -20.95 -6.67
N CYS A 191 4.05 -20.05 -6.62
CA CYS A 191 4.07 -19.00 -5.62
C CYS A 191 3.38 -17.78 -6.25
N MET A 192 2.23 -17.37 -5.73
CA MET A 192 1.57 -16.16 -6.19
C MET A 192 2.18 -14.98 -5.45
N ALA A 193 3.05 -14.24 -6.14
CA ALA A 193 3.46 -12.90 -5.75
C ALA A 193 2.67 -11.91 -6.61
N THR A 194 1.89 -11.02 -6.01
CA THR A 194 1.06 -10.09 -6.76
C THR A 194 1.81 -8.76 -6.93
N ILE A 195 2.35 -8.54 -8.13
CA ILE A 195 2.66 -7.21 -8.65
C ILE A 195 1.59 -6.87 -9.69
N ILE A 196 0.86 -5.78 -9.51
CA ILE A 196 -0.13 -5.32 -10.49
C ILE A 196 0.22 -3.91 -10.90
N ARG A 197 0.39 -3.67 -12.20
CA ARG A 197 0.57 -2.32 -12.72
C ARG A 197 -0.64 -1.88 -13.55
N SER A 198 -1.27 -0.78 -13.15
CA SER A 198 -2.40 -0.17 -13.86
C SER A 198 -2.01 1.19 -14.43
N LYS A 199 -2.45 1.53 -15.63
CA LYS A 199 -2.35 2.88 -16.17
C LYS A 199 -3.76 3.47 -16.22
N ILE A 200 -3.97 4.60 -15.55
CA ILE A 200 -5.20 5.40 -15.66
C ILE A 200 -4.99 6.46 -16.74
#